data_AF-A0A9N8KJU4-F1
#
_entry.id   AF-A0A9N8KJU4-F1
#
_cell.length_a   1.000
_cell.length_b   1.000
_cell.length_c   1.000
_cell.angle_alpha   90.00
_cell.angle_beta   90.00
_cell.angle_gamma   90.00
#
_symmetry.space_group_name_H-M   'P 1'
#
loop_
_entity.id
_entity.type
_entity.pdbx_description
1 polymer ?
#
loop_
_entity_poly.entity_id
_entity_poly.type
_entity_poly.pdbx_seq_one_letter_code
_entity_poly.pdbx_strand_id
1 'polypeptide(L)'
;MRSAILSLVGGASTVLAAARGFNYGSQGNTLETYEAQFRTAQGLDTTSGWGSARLYTMIQEGTANTVISAIPAAIATNTTLLLGLWASSPQDVFNNEITALKNAINQYGSAFSDLVVGISVGSEDLYRTSPTGILSNAGTGQSPDVLVNYIGQVKSAISGTVLGSKPVGHVDTWETYTNGSNSAVVAAADFIGLDEYPYYENTEQNSVSNAKNLFFSKYDAVAGVANGKPIWITETGWPTSGPTENLAVPSVDNAETYWKAVACELISRNIPTWWYILQDSASPSFGIVQSGEQPKYDLSCPSVATSSSAAPTSSVASATMPTSAAVSTTLDISNAVPSASYAASGVTSKAAVSSAASSVASVAPSVSSAVSAASSAAGSVIASVAPSSAAGTTVMPVTTKAATSVADDGETVTIYSTTLITVTNCGSTVSDCTSTGMSTAVSAKPSVTSAAASSVVPSGGAVASGCPADINGAYQYPHLIIPVDSANPNKAYGTQYNGTVNSKVSTIFNFDIPASYAGKTCSTVFLFPQLDQLETSSYSFNDKGGFTIAVLNGVADQSTTYANAPAVAKQIGSVDSLQRGSSHTLSQDACPAGARVSFEVTSTNGLDLEWFNDYNPSPLGLYVRAC
;
A
#
# COMPACT_ATOMS: atom_id res chain seq x y z
N MET A 1 -16.89 0.94 -62.59
CA MET A 1 -16.81 0.70 -61.14
C MET A 1 -16.62 -0.80 -60.91
N ARG A 2 -15.46 -1.21 -60.40
CA ARG A 2 -15.20 -2.57 -59.88
C ARG A 2 -14.51 -2.38 -58.54
N SER A 3 -15.19 -2.72 -57.44
CA SER A 3 -14.65 -2.53 -56.10
C SER A 3 -13.61 -3.61 -55.80
N ALA A 4 -12.40 -3.19 -55.46
CA ALA A 4 -11.40 -4.08 -54.88
C ALA A 4 -11.66 -4.20 -53.38
N ILE A 5 -11.99 -5.41 -52.91
CA ILE A 5 -12.01 -5.72 -51.48
C ILE A 5 -10.57 -6.04 -51.09
N LEU A 6 -9.93 -5.12 -50.37
CA LEU A 6 -8.58 -5.30 -49.86
C LEU A 6 -8.64 -6.03 -48.50
N SER A 7 -8.49 -7.36 -48.53
CA SER A 7 -8.33 -8.15 -47.31
C SER A 7 -6.96 -7.86 -46.68
N LEU A 8 -6.94 -7.07 -45.60
CA LEU A 8 -5.75 -7.01 -44.72
C LEU A 8 -5.62 -8.36 -44.00
N VAL A 9 -4.69 -9.18 -44.45
CA VAL A 9 -4.21 -10.35 -43.71
C VAL A 9 -3.41 -9.85 -42.52
N GLY A 10 -3.69 -10.38 -41.32
CA GLY A 10 -3.07 -9.93 -40.08
C GLY A 10 -1.55 -10.04 -40.12
N GLY A 11 -0.87 -8.97 -39.70
CA GLY A 11 0.57 -9.01 -39.45
C GLY A 11 0.90 -10.00 -38.34
N ALA A 12 1.96 -10.78 -38.53
CA ALA A 12 2.34 -11.82 -37.59
C ALA A 12 2.61 -11.23 -36.19
N SER A 13 1.84 -11.67 -35.19
CA SER A 13 2.19 -11.49 -33.79
C SER A 13 3.41 -12.34 -33.48
N THR A 14 4.61 -11.80 -33.72
CA THR A 14 5.79 -12.25 -33.01
C THR A 14 5.50 -12.03 -31.53
N VAL A 15 5.20 -13.12 -30.80
CA VAL A 15 5.01 -13.08 -29.36
C VAL A 15 6.34 -12.61 -28.78
N LEU A 16 6.43 -11.32 -28.46
CA LEU A 16 7.51 -10.80 -27.64
C LEU A 16 7.42 -11.57 -26.33
N ALA A 17 8.50 -12.26 -25.95
CA ALA A 17 8.56 -12.93 -24.66
C ALA A 17 8.23 -11.89 -23.59
N ALA A 18 7.26 -12.19 -22.72
CA ALA A 18 6.81 -11.21 -21.74
C ALA A 18 7.99 -10.74 -20.89
N ALA A 19 8.10 -9.42 -20.71
CA ALA A 19 9.16 -8.84 -19.90
C ALA A 19 9.07 -9.37 -18.48
N ARG A 20 10.16 -9.97 -17.99
CA ARG A 20 10.28 -10.47 -16.62
C ARG A 20 11.49 -9.84 -15.97
N GLY A 21 11.39 -9.47 -14.71
CA GLY A 21 12.40 -8.65 -14.09
C GLY A 21 12.18 -8.42 -12.61
N PHE A 22 12.88 -7.41 -12.10
CA PHE A 22 12.75 -6.95 -10.72
C PHE A 22 12.52 -5.45 -10.65
N ASN A 23 12.12 -5.01 -9.47
CA ASN A 23 11.99 -3.60 -9.11
C ASN A 23 13.34 -3.02 -8.65
N TYR A 24 13.62 -1.76 -8.98
CA TYR A 24 14.87 -1.09 -8.61
C TYR A 24 14.64 0.39 -8.24
N GLY A 25 14.92 0.73 -6.98
CA GLY A 25 14.83 2.10 -6.45
C GLY A 25 16.05 2.95 -6.77
N SER A 26 15.87 4.28 -6.86
CA SER A 26 16.96 5.24 -7.14
C SER A 26 17.95 5.36 -5.98
N GLN A 27 17.47 5.13 -4.75
CA GLN A 27 18.17 5.39 -3.51
C GLN A 27 19.35 4.44 -3.28
N GLY A 28 20.52 5.01 -2.98
CA GLY A 28 21.76 4.27 -2.75
C GLY A 28 22.39 3.63 -4.00
N ASN A 29 21.80 3.78 -5.19
CA ASN A 29 22.26 3.12 -6.41
C ASN A 29 23.06 4.06 -7.34
N THR A 30 24.23 3.58 -7.74
CA THR A 30 25.10 4.12 -8.80
C THR A 30 25.04 3.28 -10.07
N LEU A 31 25.64 3.77 -11.16
CA LEU A 31 25.82 3.04 -12.43
C LEU A 31 26.36 1.62 -12.20
N GLU A 32 27.41 1.49 -11.39
CA GLU A 32 28.09 0.22 -11.10
C GLU A 32 27.18 -0.74 -10.32
N THR A 33 26.41 -0.22 -9.34
CA THR A 33 25.47 -1.06 -8.57
C THR A 33 24.29 -1.52 -9.43
N TYR A 34 23.79 -0.69 -10.37
CA TYR A 34 22.76 -1.10 -11.32
C TYR A 34 23.29 -2.16 -12.29
N GLU A 35 24.48 -1.95 -12.88
CA GLU A 35 25.09 -2.95 -13.76
C GLU A 35 25.31 -4.28 -13.06
N ALA A 36 25.80 -4.27 -11.81
CA ALA A 36 25.97 -5.47 -11.01
C ALA A 36 24.62 -6.18 -10.77
N GLN A 37 23.60 -5.45 -10.33
CA GLN A 37 22.26 -6.00 -10.08
C GLN A 37 21.61 -6.57 -11.34
N PHE A 38 21.69 -5.88 -12.47
CA PHE A 38 21.14 -6.35 -13.74
C PHE A 38 21.86 -7.63 -14.22
N ARG A 39 23.20 -7.70 -14.07
CA ARG A 39 23.97 -8.92 -14.39
C ARG A 39 23.62 -10.07 -13.44
N THR A 40 23.39 -9.80 -12.15
CA THR A 40 22.90 -10.81 -11.19
C THR A 40 21.52 -11.33 -11.59
N ALA A 41 20.55 -10.45 -11.91
CA ALA A 41 19.21 -10.83 -12.35
C ALA A 41 19.22 -11.67 -13.65
N GLN A 42 20.07 -11.31 -14.62
CA GLN A 42 20.29 -12.08 -15.85
C GLN A 42 20.94 -13.45 -15.60
N GLY A 43 21.71 -13.58 -14.50
CA GLY A 43 22.41 -14.79 -14.09
C GLY A 43 21.61 -15.74 -13.19
N LEU A 44 20.33 -15.47 -12.93
CA LEU A 44 19.47 -16.35 -12.12
C LEU A 44 19.10 -17.62 -12.91
N ASP A 45 19.96 -18.63 -12.77
CA ASP A 45 19.95 -19.87 -13.52
C ASP A 45 18.84 -20.82 -13.02
N THR A 46 17.66 -20.81 -13.68
CA THR A 46 16.62 -21.87 -13.67
C THR A 46 15.34 -21.47 -14.43
N THR A 47 15.03 -20.17 -14.53
CA THR A 47 13.90 -19.66 -15.33
C THR A 47 14.37 -18.52 -16.25
N SER A 48 14.55 -18.81 -17.53
CA SER A 48 15.03 -17.80 -18.50
C SER A 48 14.05 -16.63 -18.65
N GLY A 49 14.54 -15.40 -18.49
CA GLY A 49 13.79 -14.19 -18.89
C GLY A 49 13.88 -12.98 -17.97
N TRP A 50 14.51 -13.08 -16.79
CA TRP A 50 14.60 -12.01 -15.77
C TRP A 50 15.49 -10.78 -16.14
N GLY A 51 15.66 -10.52 -17.43
CA GLY A 51 16.47 -9.42 -17.99
C GLY A 51 15.72 -8.09 -18.13
N SER A 52 14.80 -7.79 -17.23
CA SER A 52 14.06 -6.53 -17.19
C SER A 52 14.17 -5.83 -15.85
N ALA A 53 14.01 -4.51 -15.86
CA ALA A 53 13.99 -3.65 -14.68
C ALA A 53 12.78 -2.72 -14.72
N ARG A 54 12.03 -2.67 -13.62
CA ARG A 54 11.07 -1.61 -13.35
C ARG A 54 11.74 -0.55 -12.49
N LEU A 55 11.67 0.69 -12.94
CA LEU A 55 12.15 1.87 -12.22
C LEU A 55 10.95 2.61 -11.64
N TYR A 56 11.16 3.34 -10.53
CA TYR A 56 10.12 4.18 -9.91
C TYR A 56 10.18 5.64 -10.35
N THR A 57 11.32 6.07 -10.89
CA THR A 57 11.62 7.46 -11.25
C THR A 57 12.62 7.50 -12.40
N MET A 58 12.59 8.57 -13.19
CA MET A 58 13.59 8.90 -14.21
C MET A 58 14.79 9.67 -13.63
N ILE A 59 14.73 10.05 -12.36
CA ILE A 59 15.65 10.98 -11.70
C ILE A 59 16.69 10.23 -10.87
N GLN A 60 17.97 10.61 -11.05
CA GLN A 60 19.05 10.15 -10.17
C GLN A 60 18.91 10.75 -8.77
N GLU A 61 19.01 9.92 -7.74
CA GLU A 61 19.02 10.35 -6.33
C GLU A 61 19.93 11.57 -6.09
N GLY A 62 19.46 12.51 -5.26
CA GLY A 62 20.19 13.72 -4.90
C GLY A 62 20.23 14.80 -5.99
N THR A 63 19.54 14.60 -7.12
CA THR A 63 19.44 15.59 -8.21
C THR A 63 18.00 16.06 -8.42
N ALA A 64 17.82 17.21 -9.08
CA ALA A 64 16.49 17.73 -9.39
C ALA A 64 15.85 16.98 -10.58
N ASN A 65 16.61 16.75 -11.66
CA ASN A 65 16.10 16.21 -12.93
C ASN A 65 17.19 15.55 -13.80
N THR A 66 18.30 15.10 -13.20
CA THR A 66 19.35 14.37 -13.92
C THR A 66 18.88 12.95 -14.21
N VAL A 67 19.17 12.46 -15.41
CA VAL A 67 18.79 11.10 -15.83
C VAL A 67 19.38 10.05 -14.88
N ILE A 68 18.53 9.15 -14.39
CA ILE A 68 18.92 8.03 -13.52
C ILE A 68 19.97 7.12 -14.16
N SER A 69 21.00 6.74 -13.40
CA SER A 69 22.11 5.90 -13.86
C SER A 69 21.70 4.47 -14.24
N ALA A 70 20.50 4.04 -13.89
CA ALA A 70 19.89 2.80 -14.36
C ALA A 70 19.76 2.73 -15.90
N ILE A 71 19.58 3.87 -16.59
CA ILE A 71 19.45 3.88 -18.05
C ILE A 71 20.77 3.53 -18.77
N PRO A 72 21.90 4.21 -18.50
CA PRO A 72 23.19 3.76 -19.05
C PRO A 72 23.57 2.35 -18.59
N ALA A 73 23.26 1.93 -17.35
CA ALA A 73 23.46 0.55 -16.91
C ALA A 73 22.65 -0.47 -17.76
N ALA A 74 21.40 -0.14 -18.08
CA ALA A 74 20.54 -0.98 -18.91
C ALA A 74 21.08 -1.11 -20.34
N ILE A 75 21.61 -0.02 -20.91
CA ILE A 75 22.29 -0.02 -22.21
C ILE A 75 23.56 -0.90 -22.15
N ALA A 76 24.36 -0.80 -21.09
CA ALA A 76 25.59 -1.59 -20.91
C ALA A 76 25.36 -3.08 -20.60
N THR A 77 24.12 -3.47 -20.26
CA THR A 77 23.72 -4.85 -19.91
C THR A 77 22.69 -5.44 -20.86
N ASN A 78 22.15 -4.68 -21.81
CA ASN A 78 21.00 -5.04 -22.64
C ASN A 78 19.77 -5.46 -21.80
N THR A 79 19.51 -4.72 -20.71
CA THR A 79 18.37 -4.92 -19.81
C THR A 79 17.18 -4.10 -20.30
N THR A 80 15.99 -4.71 -20.38
CA THR A 80 14.78 -4.00 -20.81
C THR A 80 14.18 -3.18 -19.68
N LEU A 81 13.55 -2.05 -19.98
CA LEU A 81 13.08 -1.08 -18.98
C LEU A 81 11.57 -0.85 -19.02
N LEU A 82 10.91 -1.05 -17.88
CA LEU A 82 9.66 -0.36 -17.56
C LEU A 82 10.02 0.93 -16.80
N LEU A 83 9.79 2.07 -17.43
CA LEU A 83 10.13 3.38 -16.90
C LEU A 83 9.07 3.87 -15.92
N GLY A 84 9.45 4.25 -14.70
CA GLY A 84 8.57 4.94 -13.76
C GLY A 84 8.81 6.45 -13.74
N LEU A 85 7.73 7.22 -13.59
CA LEU A 85 7.78 8.64 -13.24
C LEU A 85 6.98 8.83 -11.95
N TRP A 86 7.61 9.33 -10.89
CA TRP A 86 6.99 9.43 -9.56
C TRP A 86 5.88 10.50 -9.53
N ALA A 87 4.62 10.07 -9.44
CA ALA A 87 3.44 10.94 -9.55
C ALA A 87 2.89 11.47 -8.22
N SER A 88 3.30 10.88 -7.09
CA SER A 88 3.04 11.34 -5.71
C SER A 88 3.81 12.63 -5.38
N SER A 89 3.59 13.67 -6.18
CA SER A 89 4.32 14.94 -6.14
C SER A 89 3.55 16.06 -6.86
N PRO A 90 3.70 17.33 -6.42
CA PRO A 90 3.12 18.48 -7.11
C PRO A 90 3.63 18.67 -8.55
N GLN A 91 2.90 19.43 -9.36
CA GLN A 91 3.11 19.57 -10.81
C GLN A 91 4.52 20.08 -11.18
N ASP A 92 5.10 20.98 -10.39
CA ASP A 92 6.46 21.50 -10.60
C ASP A 92 7.54 20.45 -10.34
N VAL A 93 7.32 19.56 -9.38
CA VAL A 93 8.17 18.39 -9.12
C VAL A 93 7.97 17.33 -10.20
N PHE A 94 6.73 17.02 -10.62
CA PHE A 94 6.46 16.07 -11.70
C PHE A 94 7.04 16.53 -13.06
N ASN A 95 7.13 17.84 -13.31
CA ASN A 95 7.81 18.38 -14.48
C ASN A 95 9.30 17.97 -14.56
N ASN A 96 9.95 17.67 -13.43
CA ASN A 96 11.32 17.17 -13.41
C ASN A 96 11.44 15.75 -13.96
N GLU A 97 10.47 14.88 -13.67
CA GLU A 97 10.40 13.51 -14.22
C GLU A 97 10.26 13.56 -15.75
N ILE A 98 9.36 14.41 -16.26
CA ILE A 98 9.20 14.65 -17.70
C ILE A 98 10.48 15.23 -18.31
N THR A 99 11.19 16.10 -17.58
CA THR A 99 12.46 16.68 -18.04
C THR A 99 13.56 15.63 -18.12
N ALA A 100 13.71 14.78 -17.11
CA ALA A 100 14.64 13.66 -17.11
C ALA A 100 14.32 12.66 -18.25
N LEU A 101 13.03 12.36 -18.49
CA LEU A 101 12.60 11.53 -19.62
C LEU A 101 13.01 12.13 -20.97
N LYS A 102 12.76 13.42 -21.20
CA LYS A 102 13.18 14.12 -22.43
C LYS A 102 14.71 14.15 -22.58
N ASN A 103 15.43 14.32 -21.48
CA ASN A 103 16.89 14.28 -21.47
C ASN A 103 17.41 12.88 -21.88
N ALA A 104 16.84 11.80 -21.32
CA ALA A 104 17.19 10.42 -21.69
C ALA A 104 16.92 10.12 -23.17
N ILE A 105 15.75 10.53 -23.69
CA ILE A 105 15.39 10.44 -25.11
C ILE A 105 16.46 11.12 -26.00
N ASN A 106 16.83 12.36 -25.67
CA ASN A 106 17.78 13.16 -26.44
C ASN A 106 19.22 12.64 -26.34
N GLN A 107 19.61 12.11 -25.18
CA GLN A 107 20.98 11.70 -24.89
C GLN A 107 21.32 10.31 -25.45
N TYR A 108 20.36 9.37 -25.43
CA TYR A 108 20.62 7.96 -25.75
C TYR A 108 19.90 7.45 -27.01
N GLY A 109 18.86 8.15 -27.49
CA GLY A 109 18.20 7.83 -28.76
C GLY A 109 17.70 6.38 -28.85
N SER A 110 18.02 5.70 -29.97
CA SER A 110 17.54 4.33 -30.22
C SER A 110 18.07 3.31 -29.22
N ALA A 111 19.33 3.43 -28.78
CA ALA A 111 19.92 2.52 -27.79
C ALA A 111 19.14 2.46 -26.47
N PHE A 112 18.42 3.54 -26.14
CA PHE A 112 17.48 3.59 -25.03
C PHE A 112 16.08 3.12 -25.45
N SER A 113 15.51 3.63 -26.55
CA SER A 113 14.13 3.28 -26.94
C SER A 113 13.93 1.81 -27.27
N ASP A 114 14.96 1.13 -27.74
CA ASP A 114 14.89 -0.29 -28.10
C ASP A 114 14.77 -1.18 -26.86
N LEU A 115 15.23 -0.70 -25.69
CA LEU A 115 15.14 -1.39 -24.40
C LEU A 115 13.84 -1.09 -23.63
N VAL A 116 13.19 0.05 -23.86
CA VAL A 116 11.96 0.44 -23.14
C VAL A 116 10.77 -0.44 -23.57
N VAL A 117 10.10 -1.09 -22.62
CA VAL A 117 8.88 -1.88 -22.90
C VAL A 117 7.59 -1.08 -22.68
N GLY A 118 7.62 -0.10 -21.79
CA GLY A 118 6.51 0.79 -21.48
C GLY A 118 6.88 1.85 -20.46
N ILE A 119 5.93 2.72 -20.12
CA ILE A 119 6.11 3.81 -19.16
C ILE A 119 4.95 3.79 -18.16
N SER A 120 5.22 3.62 -16.87
CA SER A 120 4.28 3.80 -15.78
C SER A 120 4.38 5.21 -15.22
N VAL A 121 3.25 5.92 -15.15
CA VAL A 121 3.10 7.19 -14.45
C VAL A 121 2.54 6.89 -13.07
N GLY A 122 3.33 7.06 -12.02
CA GLY A 122 2.92 6.72 -10.65
C GLY A 122 3.15 5.27 -10.21
N SER A 123 2.95 5.04 -8.92
CA SER A 123 2.98 3.75 -8.22
C SER A 123 2.22 3.86 -6.89
N GLU A 124 1.06 3.22 -6.81
CA GLU A 124 0.16 3.20 -5.65
C GLU A 124 -0.36 4.60 -5.26
N ASP A 125 -0.39 5.56 -6.19
CA ASP A 125 -0.82 6.93 -5.92
C ASP A 125 -2.25 7.01 -5.39
N LEU A 126 -3.16 6.18 -5.92
CA LEU A 126 -4.54 6.08 -5.47
C LEU A 126 -4.58 5.36 -4.13
N TYR A 127 -3.88 4.22 -3.99
CA TYR A 127 -3.81 3.45 -2.74
C TYR A 127 -3.34 4.31 -1.58
N ARG A 128 -2.28 5.10 -1.75
CA ARG A 128 -1.76 6.04 -0.73
C ARG A 128 -2.78 7.11 -0.29
N THR A 129 -3.81 7.38 -1.09
CA THR A 129 -4.95 8.24 -0.71
C THR A 129 -6.20 7.48 -0.24
N SER A 130 -6.21 6.15 -0.37
CA SER A 130 -7.30 5.28 0.10
C SER A 130 -7.32 5.18 1.63
N PRO A 131 -8.44 4.77 2.25
CA PRO A 131 -8.48 4.50 3.68
C PRO A 131 -7.40 3.49 4.11
N THR A 132 -7.21 2.40 3.35
CA THR A 132 -6.20 1.37 3.61
C THR A 132 -4.77 1.95 3.61
N GLY A 133 -4.41 2.73 2.59
CA GLY A 133 -3.07 3.33 2.50
C GLY A 133 -2.82 4.41 3.55
N ILE A 134 -3.84 5.18 3.94
CA ILE A 134 -3.76 6.15 5.03
C ILE A 134 -3.53 5.42 6.37
N LEU A 135 -4.29 4.36 6.67
CA LEU A 135 -4.14 3.54 7.88
C LEU A 135 -2.74 2.89 7.95
N SER A 136 -2.26 2.36 6.82
CA SER A 136 -0.92 1.77 6.66
C SER A 136 0.23 2.79 6.64
N ASN A 137 -0.05 4.10 6.76
CA ASN A 137 0.92 5.19 6.62
C ASN A 137 1.74 5.10 5.32
N ALA A 138 1.11 4.72 4.21
CA ALA A 138 1.77 4.48 2.91
C ALA A 138 2.38 5.73 2.24
N GLY A 139 2.25 6.91 2.87
CA GLY A 139 2.85 8.16 2.43
C GLY A 139 1.95 8.98 1.50
N THR A 140 2.55 9.92 0.77
CA THR A 140 1.82 10.83 -0.12
C THR A 140 1.33 10.08 -1.37
N GLY A 141 0.05 10.22 -1.71
CA GLY A 141 -0.54 9.76 -2.97
C GLY A 141 -0.91 10.90 -3.92
N GLN A 142 -1.78 10.63 -4.90
CA GLN A 142 -2.27 11.61 -5.87
C GLN A 142 -3.72 11.36 -6.28
N SER A 143 -4.48 12.42 -6.60
CA SER A 143 -5.89 12.30 -6.99
C SER A 143 -6.06 11.77 -8.43
N PRO A 144 -7.19 11.10 -8.74
CA PRO A 144 -7.46 10.52 -10.06
C PRO A 144 -7.36 11.51 -11.22
N ASP A 145 -7.82 12.75 -11.03
CA ASP A 145 -7.81 13.81 -12.04
C ASP A 145 -6.40 14.34 -12.34
N VAL A 146 -5.55 14.43 -11.32
CA VAL A 146 -4.13 14.79 -11.51
C VAL A 146 -3.37 13.65 -12.18
N LEU A 147 -3.65 12.39 -11.84
CA LEU A 147 -3.05 11.22 -12.51
C LEU A 147 -3.44 11.14 -14.00
N VAL A 148 -4.71 11.36 -14.33
CA VAL A 148 -5.18 11.44 -15.74
C VAL A 148 -4.44 12.55 -16.51
N ASN A 149 -4.28 13.73 -15.89
CA ASN A 149 -3.51 14.83 -16.45
C ASN A 149 -2.03 14.45 -16.66
N TYR A 150 -1.37 13.85 -15.67
CA TYR A 150 0.03 13.42 -15.74
C TYR A 150 0.26 12.34 -16.82
N ILE A 151 -0.63 11.34 -16.94
CA ILE A 151 -0.62 10.36 -18.04
C ILE A 151 -0.70 11.07 -19.40
N GLY A 152 -1.59 12.06 -19.54
CA GLY A 152 -1.73 12.89 -20.73
C GLY A 152 -0.46 13.70 -21.06
N GLN A 153 0.20 14.26 -20.05
CA GLN A 153 1.46 15.00 -20.20
C GLN A 153 2.61 14.09 -20.65
N VAL A 154 2.72 12.87 -20.12
CA VAL A 154 3.75 11.89 -20.51
C VAL A 154 3.53 11.40 -21.94
N LYS A 155 2.29 11.05 -22.30
CA LYS A 155 1.91 10.73 -23.69
C LYS A 155 2.26 11.87 -24.66
N SER A 156 2.00 13.12 -24.24
CA SER A 156 2.36 14.31 -25.03
C SER A 156 3.87 14.53 -25.12
N ALA A 157 4.63 14.22 -24.06
CA ALA A 157 6.08 14.39 -24.01
C ALA A 157 6.85 13.40 -24.89
N ILE A 158 6.34 12.18 -25.07
CA ILE A 158 6.95 11.16 -25.95
C ILE A 158 6.44 11.21 -27.40
N SER A 159 5.32 11.87 -27.66
CA SER A 159 4.74 12.02 -29.00
C SER A 159 5.75 12.62 -29.98
N GLY A 160 5.94 11.98 -31.14
CA GLY A 160 6.92 12.39 -32.15
C GLY A 160 8.39 12.09 -31.82
N THR A 161 8.68 11.42 -30.68
CA THR A 161 10.03 10.98 -30.30
C THR A 161 10.26 9.49 -30.60
N VAL A 162 11.48 8.99 -30.35
CA VAL A 162 11.80 7.55 -30.41
C VAL A 162 10.99 6.67 -29.43
N LEU A 163 10.35 7.25 -28.41
CA LEU A 163 9.41 6.54 -27.52
C LEU A 163 7.94 6.69 -27.91
N GLY A 164 7.61 7.38 -29.01
CA GLY A 164 6.23 7.77 -29.36
C GLY A 164 5.25 6.62 -29.62
N SER A 165 5.71 5.38 -29.69
CA SER A 165 4.88 4.16 -29.82
C SER A 165 4.86 3.28 -28.56
N LYS A 166 5.52 3.67 -27.47
CA LYS A 166 5.54 2.90 -26.22
C LYS A 166 4.26 3.18 -25.43
N PRO A 167 3.62 2.15 -24.83
CA PRO A 167 2.39 2.33 -24.08
C PRO A 167 2.67 3.03 -22.75
N VAL A 168 1.75 3.92 -22.34
CA VAL A 168 1.82 4.68 -21.09
C VAL A 168 0.68 4.25 -20.17
N GLY A 169 1.02 3.66 -19.03
CA GLY A 169 0.10 3.15 -18.03
C GLY A 169 0.20 3.86 -16.69
N HIS A 170 -0.55 3.36 -15.71
CA HIS A 170 -0.46 3.69 -14.30
C HIS A 170 -0.21 2.40 -13.52
N VAL A 171 0.27 2.51 -12.27
CA VAL A 171 0.52 1.37 -11.39
C VAL A 171 -0.17 1.61 -10.05
N ASP A 172 -1.00 0.66 -9.61
CA ASP A 172 -1.75 0.74 -8.34
C ASP A 172 -2.24 -0.65 -7.88
N THR A 173 -2.91 -0.70 -6.72
CA THR A 173 -3.44 -1.96 -6.13
C THR A 173 -4.79 -2.37 -6.73
N TRP A 174 -5.23 -3.60 -6.47
CA TRP A 174 -6.50 -4.12 -7.01
C TRP A 174 -7.73 -3.34 -6.49
N GLU A 175 -7.70 -2.90 -5.23
CA GLU A 175 -8.81 -2.23 -4.55
C GLU A 175 -9.09 -0.85 -5.17
N THR A 176 -8.05 -0.16 -5.64
CA THR A 176 -8.17 1.17 -6.23
C THR A 176 -8.62 1.12 -7.68
N TYR A 177 -8.21 0.11 -8.45
CA TYR A 177 -8.73 -0.11 -9.80
C TYR A 177 -10.19 -0.57 -9.81
N THR A 178 -10.60 -1.39 -8.85
CA THR A 178 -11.99 -1.86 -8.73
C THR A 178 -12.93 -0.79 -8.15
N ASN A 179 -12.40 0.25 -7.49
CA ASN A 179 -13.18 1.42 -7.11
C ASN A 179 -13.57 2.27 -8.34
N GLY A 180 -14.88 2.33 -8.63
CA GLY A 180 -15.43 3.04 -9.77
C GLY A 180 -15.11 4.54 -9.85
N SER A 181 -14.77 5.21 -8.74
CA SER A 181 -14.31 6.62 -8.76
C SER A 181 -13.03 6.83 -9.56
N ASN A 182 -12.20 5.78 -9.66
CA ASN A 182 -10.87 5.83 -10.28
C ASN A 182 -10.90 5.37 -11.75
N SER A 183 -12.08 5.02 -12.27
CA SER A 183 -12.28 4.53 -13.65
C SER A 183 -11.73 5.47 -14.74
N ALA A 184 -11.61 6.77 -14.47
CA ALA A 184 -10.97 7.73 -15.37
C ALA A 184 -9.46 7.45 -15.57
N VAL A 185 -8.74 7.00 -14.53
CA VAL A 185 -7.32 6.62 -14.61
C VAL A 185 -7.16 5.34 -15.43
N VAL A 186 -8.00 4.34 -15.16
CA VAL A 186 -8.11 3.11 -15.97
C VAL A 186 -8.39 3.45 -17.44
N ALA A 187 -9.27 4.42 -17.71
CA ALA A 187 -9.59 4.87 -19.06
C ALA A 187 -8.42 5.58 -19.76
N ALA A 188 -7.64 6.39 -19.05
CA ALA A 188 -6.51 7.16 -19.58
C ALA A 188 -5.25 6.31 -19.89
N ALA A 189 -5.02 5.24 -19.13
CA ALA A 189 -3.88 4.34 -19.27
C ALA A 189 -3.94 3.44 -20.53
N ASP A 190 -2.80 3.00 -21.08
CA ASP A 190 -2.73 2.03 -22.18
C ASP A 190 -2.57 0.58 -21.69
N PHE A 191 -1.96 0.40 -20.51
CA PHE A 191 -1.86 -0.85 -19.76
C PHE A 191 -2.18 -0.57 -18.29
N ILE A 192 -2.57 -1.61 -17.56
CA ILE A 192 -2.79 -1.55 -16.10
C ILE A 192 -1.60 -2.24 -15.42
N GLY A 193 -0.82 -1.49 -14.63
CA GLY A 193 0.20 -2.06 -13.76
C GLY A 193 -0.43 -2.45 -12.44
N LEU A 194 -0.45 -3.73 -12.12
CA LEU A 194 -1.02 -4.23 -10.88
C LEU A 194 0.11 -4.55 -9.90
N ASP A 195 0.08 -3.88 -8.76
CA ASP A 195 0.86 -4.23 -7.57
C ASP A 195 -0.06 -5.05 -6.65
N GLU A 196 0.27 -6.34 -6.46
CA GLU A 196 -0.61 -7.31 -5.80
C GLU A 196 0.18 -8.19 -4.83
N TYR A 197 -0.15 -8.09 -3.55
CA TYR A 197 0.56 -8.75 -2.46
C TYR A 197 -0.41 -9.46 -1.51
N PRO A 198 -0.73 -10.74 -1.76
CA PRO A 198 -1.55 -11.55 -0.86
C PRO A 198 -1.06 -11.55 0.60
N TYR A 199 0.24 -11.35 0.82
CA TYR A 199 0.82 -11.17 2.15
C TYR A 199 0.14 -10.04 2.97
N TYR A 200 -0.17 -8.90 2.35
CA TYR A 200 -0.76 -7.73 3.02
C TYR A 200 -2.30 -7.75 3.10
N GLU A 201 -2.97 -8.72 2.49
CA GLU A 201 -4.43 -8.92 2.55
C GLU A 201 -4.86 -9.46 3.93
N ASN A 202 -4.50 -8.77 5.01
CA ASN A 202 -4.53 -9.31 6.37
C ASN A 202 -5.94 -9.45 6.99
N THR A 203 -6.98 -8.93 6.34
CA THR A 203 -8.39 -9.21 6.64
C THR A 203 -8.91 -10.51 6.00
N GLU A 204 -8.18 -11.07 5.04
CA GLU A 204 -8.54 -12.28 4.28
C GLU A 204 -7.84 -13.54 4.82
N GLN A 205 -8.16 -14.70 4.26
CA GLN A 205 -7.43 -15.96 4.51
C GLN A 205 -6.06 -15.97 3.79
N ASN A 206 -5.16 -15.07 4.19
CA ASN A 206 -3.90 -14.77 3.52
C ASN A 206 -2.74 -15.77 3.76
N SER A 207 -3.03 -17.01 4.19
CA SER A 207 -1.99 -18.04 4.33
C SER A 207 -1.29 -18.33 3.00
N VAL A 208 0.01 -18.69 3.02
CA VAL A 208 0.79 -18.98 1.81
C VAL A 208 0.15 -20.04 0.90
N SER A 209 -0.56 -20.99 1.49
CA SER A 209 -1.27 -22.06 0.77
C SER A 209 -2.49 -21.56 -0.04
N ASN A 210 -3.07 -20.43 0.36
CA ASN A 210 -4.20 -19.79 -0.33
C ASN A 210 -3.76 -18.57 -1.17
N ALA A 211 -2.55 -18.05 -0.94
CA ALA A 211 -2.03 -16.82 -1.56
C ALA A 211 -2.16 -16.77 -3.09
N LYS A 212 -1.99 -17.92 -3.79
CA LYS A 212 -2.24 -18.03 -5.23
C LYS A 212 -3.70 -17.76 -5.63
N ASN A 213 -4.66 -18.32 -4.89
CA ASN A 213 -6.09 -18.09 -5.18
C ASN A 213 -6.43 -16.63 -4.92
N LEU A 214 -5.89 -16.06 -3.84
CA LEU A 214 -6.08 -14.66 -3.50
C LEU A 214 -5.55 -13.75 -4.62
N PHE A 215 -4.25 -13.90 -4.97
CA PHE A 215 -3.60 -13.17 -6.08
C PHE A 215 -4.43 -13.20 -7.37
N PHE A 216 -4.82 -14.38 -7.84
CA PHE A 216 -5.54 -14.48 -9.11
C PHE A 216 -7.00 -14.04 -9.01
N SER A 217 -7.63 -14.11 -7.84
CA SER A 217 -8.95 -13.50 -7.64
C SER A 217 -8.92 -11.97 -7.74
N LYS A 218 -7.88 -11.33 -7.19
CA LYS A 218 -7.68 -9.87 -7.31
C LYS A 218 -7.31 -9.48 -8.75
N TYR A 219 -6.42 -10.24 -9.40
CA TYR A 219 -6.12 -10.09 -10.82
C TYR A 219 -7.37 -10.16 -11.70
N ASP A 220 -8.24 -11.15 -11.49
CA ASP A 220 -9.46 -11.33 -12.28
C ASP A 220 -10.49 -10.23 -12.00
N ALA A 221 -10.54 -9.70 -10.77
CA ALA A 221 -11.35 -8.51 -10.45
C ALA A 221 -10.86 -7.26 -11.21
N VAL A 222 -9.54 -7.03 -11.26
CA VAL A 222 -8.93 -5.97 -12.07
C VAL A 222 -9.17 -6.21 -13.58
N ALA A 223 -9.10 -7.45 -14.05
CA ALA A 223 -9.43 -7.80 -15.44
C ALA A 223 -10.88 -7.47 -15.81
N GLY A 224 -11.82 -7.60 -14.87
CA GLY A 224 -13.21 -7.19 -15.02
C GLY A 224 -13.40 -5.69 -15.29
N VAL A 225 -12.50 -4.83 -14.80
CA VAL A 225 -12.55 -3.37 -14.96
C VAL A 225 -11.51 -2.80 -15.94
N ALA A 226 -10.50 -3.58 -16.32
CA ALA A 226 -9.42 -3.17 -17.25
C ALA A 226 -9.90 -2.90 -18.70
N ASN A 227 -11.16 -3.19 -19.04
CA ASN A 227 -11.75 -2.95 -20.37
C ASN A 227 -10.92 -3.58 -21.53
N GLY A 228 -10.35 -4.77 -21.30
CA GLY A 228 -9.53 -5.48 -22.28
C GLY A 228 -8.11 -4.94 -22.47
N LYS A 229 -7.68 -3.95 -21.67
CA LYS A 229 -6.29 -3.49 -21.64
C LYS A 229 -5.39 -4.57 -21.01
N PRO A 230 -4.13 -4.71 -21.44
CA PRO A 230 -3.22 -5.67 -20.84
C PRO A 230 -2.93 -5.29 -19.37
N ILE A 231 -2.96 -6.30 -18.50
CA ILE A 231 -2.51 -6.19 -17.11
C ILE A 231 -1.07 -6.69 -17.04
N TRP A 232 -0.19 -5.91 -16.44
CA TRP A 232 1.21 -6.24 -16.16
C TRP A 232 1.37 -6.30 -14.64
N ILE A 233 2.02 -7.33 -14.11
CA ILE A 233 2.30 -7.40 -12.67
C ILE A 233 3.55 -6.57 -12.40
N THR A 234 3.37 -5.39 -11.83
CA THR A 234 4.47 -4.44 -11.61
C THR A 234 5.15 -4.65 -10.28
N GLU A 235 4.42 -5.17 -9.29
CA GLU A 235 4.96 -5.71 -8.05
C GLU A 235 4.17 -6.93 -7.57
N THR A 236 4.91 -7.93 -7.11
CA THR A 236 4.40 -8.97 -6.21
C THR A 236 5.58 -9.69 -5.57
N GLY A 237 5.36 -10.29 -4.42
CA GLY A 237 6.37 -11.08 -3.72
C GLY A 237 5.83 -11.66 -2.42
N TRP A 238 6.68 -12.43 -1.74
CA TRP A 238 6.42 -12.89 -0.38
C TRP A 238 7.69 -12.75 0.45
N PRO A 239 7.61 -12.19 1.66
CA PRO A 239 8.81 -11.86 2.43
C PRO A 239 9.51 -13.10 3.01
N THR A 240 10.84 -13.08 2.91
CA THR A 240 11.75 -14.11 3.40
C THR A 240 12.00 -14.02 4.91
N SER A 241 11.76 -12.85 5.52
CA SER A 241 11.82 -12.61 6.97
C SER A 241 11.08 -11.33 7.34
N GLY A 242 10.54 -11.22 8.56
CA GLY A 242 9.85 -10.01 9.04
C GLY A 242 8.82 -10.29 10.15
N PRO A 243 7.91 -9.34 10.43
CA PRO A 243 6.68 -9.60 11.18
C PRO A 243 5.74 -10.54 10.41
N THR A 244 4.73 -11.12 11.06
CA THR A 244 3.65 -11.89 10.38
C THR A 244 2.44 -10.99 10.19
N GLU A 245 1.82 -11.02 9.02
CA GLU A 245 0.55 -10.35 8.72
C GLU A 245 -0.60 -11.36 8.74
N ASN A 246 -1.41 -11.38 9.80
CA ASN A 246 -2.47 -12.38 10.01
C ASN A 246 -1.98 -13.84 9.86
N LEU A 247 -2.31 -14.53 8.76
CA LEU A 247 -1.87 -15.91 8.46
C LEU A 247 -0.64 -15.95 7.52
N ALA A 248 -0.19 -14.80 7.01
CA ALA A 248 0.94 -14.68 6.12
C ALA A 248 2.26 -14.61 6.91
N VAL A 249 2.83 -15.78 7.18
CA VAL A 249 4.14 -15.91 7.86
C VAL A 249 5.29 -15.68 6.87
N PRO A 250 6.23 -14.75 7.12
CA PRO A 250 7.43 -14.61 6.31
C PRO A 250 8.42 -15.75 6.58
N SER A 251 8.93 -16.37 5.52
CA SER A 251 10.06 -17.31 5.59
C SER A 251 10.60 -17.56 4.19
N VAL A 252 11.83 -18.09 4.09
CA VAL A 252 12.40 -18.55 2.81
C VAL A 252 11.50 -19.63 2.18
N ASP A 253 11.06 -20.62 2.96
CA ASP A 253 10.20 -21.72 2.50
C ASP A 253 8.83 -21.24 1.98
N ASN A 254 8.23 -20.24 2.65
CA ASN A 254 6.96 -19.66 2.21
C ASN A 254 7.17 -18.75 0.98
N ALA A 255 8.30 -18.03 0.90
CA ALA A 255 8.65 -17.26 -0.29
C ALA A 255 8.86 -18.16 -1.51
N GLU A 256 9.52 -19.32 -1.34
CA GLU A 256 9.62 -20.33 -2.40
C GLU A 256 8.22 -20.85 -2.78
N THR A 257 7.41 -21.24 -1.80
CA THR A 257 6.04 -21.75 -2.04
C THR A 257 5.21 -20.75 -2.84
N TYR A 258 5.29 -19.46 -2.51
CA TYR A 258 4.62 -18.39 -3.23
C TYR A 258 5.17 -18.22 -4.66
N TRP A 259 6.50 -18.22 -4.84
CA TRP A 259 7.15 -18.17 -6.15
C TRP A 259 6.70 -19.33 -7.06
N LYS A 260 6.79 -20.58 -6.58
CA LYS A 260 6.37 -21.78 -7.34
C LYS A 260 4.89 -21.71 -7.74
N ALA A 261 4.05 -21.10 -6.92
CA ALA A 261 2.61 -21.02 -7.15
C ALA A 261 2.20 -19.87 -8.10
N VAL A 262 2.76 -18.66 -7.91
CA VAL A 262 2.35 -17.44 -8.62
C VAL A 262 3.30 -17.10 -9.78
N ALA A 263 4.61 -16.98 -9.55
CA ALA A 263 5.56 -16.60 -10.59
C ALA A 263 5.52 -17.58 -11.77
N CYS A 264 5.44 -18.89 -11.49
CA CYS A 264 5.35 -19.91 -12.52
C CYS A 264 4.02 -19.92 -13.28
N GLU A 265 2.91 -19.52 -12.65
CA GLU A 265 1.67 -19.33 -13.39
C GLU A 265 1.74 -18.08 -14.29
N LEU A 266 2.27 -16.96 -13.80
CA LEU A 266 2.50 -15.74 -14.60
C LEU A 266 3.42 -16.01 -15.80
N ILE A 267 4.49 -16.79 -15.60
CA ILE A 267 5.36 -17.30 -16.67
C ILE A 267 4.56 -18.11 -17.70
N SER A 268 3.73 -19.07 -17.24
CA SER A 268 2.93 -19.93 -18.13
C SER A 268 1.85 -19.17 -18.93
N ARG A 269 1.28 -18.11 -18.33
CA ARG A 269 0.30 -17.21 -18.94
C ARG A 269 0.95 -16.14 -19.84
N ASN A 270 2.29 -16.08 -19.87
CA ASN A 270 3.08 -15.04 -20.54
C ASN A 270 2.63 -13.61 -20.17
N ILE A 271 2.38 -13.39 -18.89
CA ILE A 271 2.07 -12.06 -18.33
C ILE A 271 3.41 -11.35 -17.99
N PRO A 272 3.60 -10.06 -18.33
CA PRO A 272 4.76 -9.30 -17.90
C PRO A 272 4.80 -9.17 -16.37
N THR A 273 5.97 -9.33 -15.76
CA THR A 273 6.10 -9.43 -14.29
C THR A 273 7.42 -8.86 -13.79
N TRP A 274 7.34 -7.90 -12.87
CA TRP A 274 8.48 -7.41 -12.10
C TRP A 274 8.31 -7.85 -10.65
N TRP A 275 9.15 -8.80 -10.22
CA TRP A 275 9.08 -9.35 -8.88
C TRP A 275 9.68 -8.37 -7.88
N TYR A 276 9.06 -8.25 -6.72
CA TYR A 276 9.55 -7.44 -5.61
C TYR A 276 10.23 -8.37 -4.58
N ILE A 277 11.54 -8.29 -4.37
CA ILE A 277 12.56 -7.49 -5.06
C ILE A 277 13.83 -8.31 -5.23
N LEU A 278 14.78 -7.90 -6.08
CA LEU A 278 16.03 -8.66 -6.26
C LEU A 278 16.80 -8.77 -4.93
N GLN A 279 17.05 -7.63 -4.27
CA GLN A 279 17.77 -7.55 -3.01
C GLN A 279 17.23 -6.37 -2.17
N ASP A 280 17.24 -6.51 -0.86
CA ASP A 280 16.87 -5.44 0.07
C ASP A 280 17.57 -5.58 1.43
N SER A 281 17.38 -4.58 2.29
CA SER A 281 17.75 -4.57 3.71
C SER A 281 16.57 -4.16 4.60
N ALA A 282 15.34 -4.26 4.06
CA ALA A 282 14.10 -3.84 4.69
C ALA A 282 13.56 -4.87 5.70
N SER A 283 12.54 -4.48 6.46
CA SER A 283 11.76 -5.37 7.32
C SER A 283 10.27 -5.06 7.14
N PRO A 284 9.45 -6.00 6.64
CA PRO A 284 9.83 -7.32 6.11
C PRO A 284 10.79 -7.25 4.90
N SER A 285 11.62 -8.28 4.71
CA SER A 285 12.57 -8.42 3.59
C SER A 285 12.01 -9.34 2.51
N PHE A 286 11.80 -8.79 1.33
CA PHE A 286 11.36 -9.46 0.11
C PHE A 286 12.52 -9.87 -0.82
N GLY A 287 13.72 -9.35 -0.59
CA GLY A 287 14.91 -9.60 -1.42
C GLY A 287 15.16 -11.09 -1.65
N ILE A 288 15.27 -11.53 -2.90
CA ILE A 288 15.44 -12.95 -3.25
C ILE A 288 16.90 -13.42 -3.30
N VAL A 289 17.86 -12.49 -3.42
CA VAL A 289 19.30 -12.72 -3.27
C VAL A 289 19.85 -11.82 -2.17
N GLN A 290 21.02 -12.18 -1.63
CA GLN A 290 21.92 -11.22 -0.99
C GLN A 290 23.01 -10.84 -2.01
N SER A 291 23.69 -9.70 -1.83
CA SER A 291 24.59 -9.14 -2.85
C SER A 291 25.72 -10.11 -3.25
N GLY A 292 25.69 -10.56 -4.51
CA GLY A 292 26.66 -11.52 -5.06
C GLY A 292 26.43 -12.99 -4.69
N GLU A 293 25.32 -13.31 -4.00
CA GLU A 293 24.97 -14.67 -3.58
C GLU A 293 23.99 -15.36 -4.55
N GLN A 294 23.81 -16.67 -4.36
CA GLN A 294 22.78 -17.45 -5.04
C GLN A 294 21.36 -17.05 -4.56
N PRO A 295 20.30 -17.38 -5.31
CA PRO A 295 18.92 -17.28 -4.83
C PRO A 295 18.76 -17.92 -3.44
N LYS A 296 18.00 -17.25 -2.56
CA LYS A 296 17.64 -17.78 -1.23
C LYS A 296 16.82 -19.08 -1.33
N TYR A 297 16.16 -19.33 -2.45
CA TYR A 297 15.29 -20.48 -2.72
C TYR A 297 15.30 -20.85 -4.22
N ASP A 298 14.84 -22.06 -4.57
CA ASP A 298 14.86 -22.52 -5.96
C ASP A 298 13.84 -21.77 -6.84
N LEU A 299 14.32 -21.11 -7.90
CA LEU A 299 13.50 -20.33 -8.82
C LEU A 299 12.93 -21.15 -9.99
N SER A 300 13.24 -22.45 -10.07
CA SER A 300 12.72 -23.35 -11.10
C SER A 300 11.19 -23.45 -11.07
N CYS A 301 10.56 -23.60 -12.23
CA CYS A 301 9.14 -23.94 -12.29
C CYS A 301 8.94 -25.45 -12.33
N PRO A 302 8.00 -26.00 -11.54
CA PRO A 302 7.63 -27.41 -11.64
C PRO A 302 7.27 -27.73 -13.09
N SER A 303 7.81 -28.83 -13.62
CA SER A 303 7.48 -29.27 -14.97
C SER A 303 5.98 -29.50 -15.02
N VAL A 304 5.25 -28.68 -15.78
CA VAL A 304 3.80 -28.81 -15.92
C VAL A 304 3.53 -30.18 -16.54
N ALA A 305 3.12 -31.14 -15.71
CA ALA A 305 2.61 -32.42 -16.15
C ALA A 305 1.39 -32.11 -17.03
N THR A 306 1.62 -32.17 -18.34
CA THR A 306 0.63 -31.77 -19.35
C THR A 306 -0.48 -32.79 -19.28
N SER A 307 -1.51 -32.47 -18.48
CA SER A 307 -2.70 -33.29 -18.31
C SER A 307 -3.57 -33.14 -19.56
N SER A 308 -3.04 -33.66 -20.68
CA SER A 308 -3.80 -33.92 -21.89
C SER A 308 -5.01 -34.74 -21.48
N SER A 309 -6.18 -34.09 -21.49
CA SER A 309 -7.39 -34.62 -20.89
C SER A 309 -7.95 -35.76 -21.75
N ALA A 310 -7.40 -36.96 -21.56
CA ALA A 310 -8.06 -38.19 -21.97
C ALA A 310 -9.42 -38.24 -21.26
N ALA A 311 -10.48 -38.52 -22.02
CA ALA A 311 -11.85 -38.49 -21.52
C ALA A 311 -12.05 -39.48 -20.34
N PRO A 312 -12.91 -39.16 -19.36
CA PRO A 312 -13.08 -39.99 -18.18
C PRO A 312 -13.85 -41.28 -18.50
N THR A 313 -13.21 -42.43 -18.29
CA THR A 313 -13.92 -43.72 -18.21
C THR A 313 -14.24 -44.04 -16.74
N SER A 314 -15.53 -44.01 -16.42
CA SER A 314 -16.08 -44.23 -15.09
C SER A 314 -15.91 -45.68 -14.61
N SER A 315 -15.40 -45.85 -13.39
CA SER A 315 -15.35 -47.14 -12.70
C SER A 315 -16.61 -47.38 -11.88
N VAL A 316 -17.60 -48.06 -12.47
CA VAL A 316 -18.72 -48.69 -11.73
C VAL A 316 -18.39 -50.15 -11.45
N ALA A 317 -18.44 -50.54 -10.18
CA ALA A 317 -18.23 -51.93 -9.78
C ALA A 317 -19.53 -52.74 -9.88
N SER A 318 -19.49 -53.89 -10.55
CA SER A 318 -20.42 -55.01 -10.28
C SER A 318 -19.97 -56.33 -10.92
N ALA A 319 -20.00 -57.37 -10.07
CA ALA A 319 -20.30 -58.78 -10.32
C ALA A 319 -19.61 -59.59 -11.45
N THR A 320 -19.35 -60.85 -11.13
CA THR A 320 -18.52 -61.83 -11.84
C THR A 320 -19.28 -62.67 -12.88
N MET A 321 -18.52 -63.34 -13.78
CA MET A 321 -18.86 -64.51 -14.62
C MET A 321 -19.43 -64.24 -16.05
N PRO A 322 -19.18 -65.12 -17.06
CA PRO A 322 -17.87 -65.24 -17.70
C PRO A 322 -17.91 -65.44 -19.25
N THR A 323 -16.72 -65.60 -19.85
CA THR A 323 -16.42 -66.28 -21.14
C THR A 323 -17.05 -65.77 -22.45
N SER A 324 -16.21 -65.28 -23.36
CA SER A 324 -15.94 -65.91 -24.68
C SER A 324 -14.74 -65.26 -25.37
N ALA A 325 -14.05 -65.98 -26.28
CA ALA A 325 -12.74 -65.61 -26.81
C ALA A 325 -12.73 -65.31 -28.33
N ALA A 326 -11.91 -64.33 -28.73
CA ALA A 326 -11.25 -64.14 -30.03
C ALA A 326 -10.24 -62.98 -29.85
N VAL A 327 -8.91 -63.10 -29.95
CA VAL A 327 -8.02 -63.58 -31.04
C VAL A 327 -8.06 -62.70 -32.29
N SER A 328 -7.08 -61.78 -32.41
CA SER A 328 -6.30 -61.37 -33.62
C SER A 328 -5.46 -60.14 -33.26
N THR A 329 -4.15 -60.22 -32.96
CA THR A 329 -2.95 -60.37 -33.84
C THR A 329 -2.48 -59.12 -34.60
N THR A 330 -1.30 -58.62 -34.17
CA THR A 330 -0.23 -57.96 -34.98
C THR A 330 -0.51 -56.55 -35.56
N LEU A 331 0.47 -55.66 -35.80
CA LEU A 331 1.92 -55.80 -36.03
C LEU A 331 2.76 -54.70 -35.33
N ASP A 332 3.96 -55.06 -34.89
CA ASP A 332 5.10 -54.14 -34.71
C ASP A 332 5.76 -53.81 -36.05
N ILE A 333 6.30 -52.59 -36.21
CA ILE A 333 7.52 -52.36 -37.00
C ILE A 333 8.42 -51.35 -36.28
N SER A 334 9.58 -51.81 -35.81
CA SER A 334 10.69 -50.98 -35.39
C SER A 334 11.54 -50.55 -36.59
N ASN A 335 12.29 -49.44 -36.48
CA ASN A 335 13.62 -49.35 -37.09
C ASN A 335 14.46 -48.22 -36.46
N ALA A 336 15.78 -48.39 -36.44
CA ALA A 336 16.72 -47.50 -35.75
C ALA A 336 18.07 -47.39 -36.49
N VAL A 337 18.87 -46.37 -36.09
CA VAL A 337 20.33 -46.14 -36.33
C VAL A 337 20.84 -46.02 -37.80
N PRO A 338 22.08 -45.52 -38.09
CA PRO A 338 23.12 -44.92 -37.21
C PRO A 338 23.87 -43.63 -37.67
N SER A 339 24.51 -42.97 -36.69
CA SER A 339 25.87 -42.36 -36.59
C SER A 339 26.65 -41.69 -37.76
N ALA A 340 27.29 -40.52 -37.44
CA ALA A 340 28.75 -40.18 -37.55
C ALA A 340 28.94 -38.64 -37.40
N SER A 341 29.67 -38.00 -36.47
CA SER A 341 31.02 -38.13 -35.87
C SER A 341 32.16 -37.41 -36.62
N TYR A 342 32.71 -36.32 -36.05
CA TYR A 342 34.03 -35.76 -36.39
C TYR A 342 34.73 -35.06 -35.20
N ALA A 343 36.06 -35.16 -35.16
CA ALA A 343 37.02 -34.47 -34.29
C ALA A 343 38.43 -34.56 -34.96
N ALA A 344 39.54 -33.97 -34.51
CA ALA A 344 39.89 -33.20 -33.31
C ALA A 344 41.11 -32.26 -33.59
N SER A 345 41.83 -31.84 -32.54
CA SER A 345 43.20 -31.26 -32.52
C SER A 345 43.34 -29.76 -32.84
N GLY A 346 44.14 -28.94 -32.13
CA GLY A 346 44.90 -29.13 -30.88
C GLY A 346 46.41 -28.83 -31.02
N VAL A 347 46.90 -27.72 -30.46
CA VAL A 347 48.34 -27.41 -30.26
C VAL A 347 48.56 -26.59 -28.97
N THR A 348 49.67 -26.86 -28.28
CA THR A 348 50.11 -26.24 -27.01
C THR A 348 51.37 -25.38 -27.16
N SER A 349 51.57 -24.37 -26.31
CA SER A 349 52.92 -23.91 -25.91
C SER A 349 52.92 -23.20 -24.53
N LYS A 350 54.07 -23.23 -23.84
CA LYS A 350 54.27 -22.87 -22.42
C LYS A 350 55.67 -22.26 -22.24
N ALA A 351 55.82 -21.12 -21.57
CA ALA A 351 57.06 -20.68 -20.89
C ALA A 351 56.83 -19.41 -20.05
N ALA A 352 57.67 -19.18 -19.02
CA ALA A 352 57.58 -18.05 -18.09
C ALA A 352 58.97 -17.56 -17.65
N VAL A 353 59.10 -16.26 -17.32
CA VAL A 353 60.17 -15.55 -16.58
C VAL A 353 59.71 -14.08 -16.40
N SER A 354 60.09 -13.25 -15.41
CA SER A 354 60.76 -13.43 -14.10
C SER A 354 60.61 -12.13 -13.26
N SER A 355 60.98 -12.17 -11.98
CA SER A 355 60.74 -11.15 -10.92
C SER A 355 61.82 -10.07 -10.72
N ALA A 356 61.43 -8.89 -10.18
CA ALA A 356 62.10 -8.06 -9.13
C ALA A 356 61.58 -6.59 -9.22
N ALA A 357 60.99 -5.91 -8.22
CA ALA A 357 61.36 -5.62 -6.82
C ALA A 357 62.24 -4.36 -6.63
N SER A 358 61.73 -3.36 -5.89
CA SER A 358 62.49 -2.33 -5.13
C SER A 358 61.58 -1.61 -4.12
N SER A 359 62.17 -1.12 -3.03
CA SER A 359 61.45 -0.67 -1.82
C SER A 359 62.24 0.38 -1.01
N VAL A 360 61.53 1.33 -0.39
CA VAL A 360 61.93 2.16 0.79
C VAL A 360 60.62 2.74 1.38
N ALA A 361 60.23 2.57 2.65
CA ALA A 361 60.83 2.98 3.93
C ALA A 361 61.02 4.51 4.05
N SER A 362 60.67 5.22 5.13
CA SER A 362 60.01 4.95 6.43
C SER A 362 59.52 6.31 7.01
N VAL A 363 58.64 6.41 8.01
CA VAL A 363 58.92 6.59 9.46
C VAL A 363 57.59 6.88 10.17
N ALA A 364 57.38 6.36 11.38
CA ALA A 364 56.29 6.74 12.31
C ALA A 364 56.85 7.57 13.49
N PRO A 365 56.03 8.17 14.38
CA PRO A 365 55.67 7.39 15.59
C PRO A 365 54.37 7.77 16.36
N SER A 366 53.84 6.80 17.13
CA SER A 366 53.25 6.96 18.50
C SER A 366 51.99 7.85 18.70
N VAL A 367 51.09 7.75 19.70
CA VAL A 367 50.68 6.81 20.80
C VAL A 367 49.27 7.30 21.25
N SER A 368 48.38 6.59 21.96
CA SER A 368 48.45 5.26 22.62
C SER A 368 47.04 4.61 22.68
N SER A 369 46.96 3.39 23.24
CA SER A 369 45.74 2.61 23.48
C SER A 369 44.99 2.94 24.77
N ALA A 370 43.65 2.83 24.77
CA ALA A 370 42.84 2.64 25.98
C ALA A 370 41.62 1.74 25.72
N VAL A 371 41.51 0.71 26.56
CA VAL A 371 40.45 -0.30 26.82
C VAL A 371 39.03 -0.07 26.28
N SER A 372 38.44 -1.16 25.78
CA SER A 372 37.00 -1.25 25.46
C SER A 372 36.16 -1.39 26.73
N ALA A 373 35.08 -0.61 26.84
CA ALA A 373 33.94 -0.90 27.70
C ALA A 373 32.67 -0.85 26.85
N ALA A 374 31.88 -1.92 26.86
CA ALA A 374 30.69 -2.02 26.03
C ALA A 374 29.56 -1.15 26.60
N SER A 375 28.95 -0.33 25.75
CA SER A 375 27.65 0.28 26.02
C SER A 375 26.87 0.45 24.71
N SER A 376 25.69 -0.14 24.68
CA SER A 376 24.72 -0.05 23.57
C SER A 376 24.16 1.36 23.48
N ALA A 377 24.25 2.00 22.30
CA ALA A 377 23.64 3.29 22.02
C ALA A 377 22.68 3.15 20.82
N ALA A 378 21.42 3.56 21.02
CA ALA A 378 20.44 3.67 19.95
C ALA A 378 20.76 4.90 19.09
N GLY A 379 20.81 4.72 17.77
CA GLY A 379 20.99 5.81 16.82
C GLY A 379 19.69 6.58 16.61
N SER A 380 19.57 7.77 17.22
CA SER A 380 18.51 8.73 16.90
C SER A 380 18.98 9.65 15.79
N VAL A 381 18.27 9.67 14.66
CA VAL A 381 18.54 10.62 13.56
C VAL A 381 18.03 12.00 13.93
N ILE A 382 18.94 12.97 14.06
CA ILE A 382 18.61 14.38 14.28
C ILE A 382 18.58 15.08 12.92
N ALA A 383 17.41 15.55 12.49
CA ALA A 383 17.30 16.40 11.31
C ALA A 383 17.93 17.77 11.59
N SER A 384 18.85 18.22 10.73
CA SER A 384 19.50 19.53 10.84
C SER A 384 18.55 20.65 10.43
N VAL A 385 18.22 21.55 11.37
CA VAL A 385 17.41 22.75 11.10
C VAL A 385 18.30 23.99 11.16
N ALA A 386 18.16 24.89 10.18
CA ALA A 386 18.88 26.16 10.12
C ALA A 386 18.48 27.10 11.30
N PRO A 387 19.36 28.02 11.74
CA PRO A 387 19.14 28.76 12.99
C PRO A 387 18.02 29.81 12.88
N SER A 388 17.01 29.65 13.75
CA SER A 388 15.99 30.67 14.03
C SER A 388 16.20 31.22 15.45
N SER A 389 16.22 32.54 15.61
CA SER A 389 16.69 33.23 16.81
C SER A 389 15.59 33.53 17.84
N ALA A 390 14.77 32.52 18.18
CA ALA A 390 13.69 32.66 19.16
C ALA A 390 13.78 31.57 20.25
N ALA A 391 13.68 31.99 21.52
CA ALA A 391 13.59 31.06 22.64
C ALA A 391 12.22 30.35 22.63
N GLY A 392 12.22 29.03 22.84
CA GLY A 392 11.03 28.20 22.83
C GLY A 392 11.11 27.05 23.83
N THR A 393 9.98 26.69 24.40
CA THR A 393 9.82 25.51 25.25
C THR A 393 9.30 24.36 24.40
N THR A 394 10.03 23.25 24.36
CA THR A 394 9.58 22.03 23.67
C THR A 394 9.30 20.95 24.70
N VAL A 395 8.12 20.34 24.60
CA VAL A 395 7.74 19.15 25.37
C VAL A 395 7.83 17.95 24.43
N MET A 396 8.64 16.96 24.79
CA MET A 396 8.75 15.71 24.03
C MET A 396 8.40 14.53 24.93
N PRO A 397 7.50 13.61 24.50
CA PRO A 397 7.28 12.37 25.21
C PRO A 397 8.48 11.44 24.98
N VAL A 398 9.02 10.86 26.05
CA VAL A 398 10.04 9.80 25.95
C VAL A 398 9.47 8.52 26.56
N THR A 399 9.34 7.50 25.73
CA THR A 399 8.89 6.16 26.13
C THR A 399 10.10 5.29 26.44
N THR A 400 10.21 4.77 27.66
CA THR A 400 11.29 3.85 28.06
C THR A 400 10.79 2.42 28.19
N LYS A 401 11.73 1.46 28.13
CA LYS A 401 11.44 0.02 28.02
C LYS A 401 10.66 -0.51 29.23
N ALA A 402 9.62 -1.30 28.94
CA ALA A 402 8.70 -1.86 29.93
C ALA A 402 9.37 -2.81 30.95
N ALA A 403 8.78 -2.88 32.14
CA ALA A 403 8.96 -3.97 33.08
C ALA A 403 7.76 -4.91 32.99
N THR A 404 8.03 -6.21 32.83
CA THR A 404 7.00 -7.25 32.75
C THR A 404 6.84 -7.92 34.11
N SER A 405 5.61 -8.07 34.57
CA SER A 405 5.27 -8.89 35.75
C SER A 405 4.11 -9.82 35.40
N VAL A 406 4.23 -11.08 35.80
CA VAL A 406 3.19 -12.11 35.62
C VAL A 406 2.25 -12.06 36.83
N ALA A 407 0.94 -12.08 36.59
CA ALA A 407 -0.07 -12.20 37.63
C ALA A 407 -0.37 -13.69 37.94
N ASP A 408 -0.94 -13.98 39.11
CA ASP A 408 -1.17 -15.36 39.59
C ASP A 408 -2.22 -16.17 38.77
N ASP A 409 -2.89 -15.53 37.80
CA ASP A 409 -3.79 -16.15 36.82
C ASP A 409 -3.11 -16.51 35.49
N GLY A 410 -1.85 -16.11 35.30
CA GLY A 410 -1.06 -16.39 34.10
C GLY A 410 -1.15 -15.33 33.00
N GLU A 411 -1.90 -14.23 33.19
CA GLU A 411 -1.87 -13.12 32.24
C GLU A 411 -0.56 -12.31 32.36
N THR A 412 -0.03 -11.91 31.20
CA THR A 412 1.19 -11.12 31.09
C THR A 412 0.84 -9.64 30.92
N VAL A 413 0.88 -8.88 32.01
CA VAL A 413 0.60 -7.43 31.98
C VAL A 413 1.87 -6.65 31.64
N THR A 414 1.82 -5.90 30.54
CA THR A 414 2.90 -4.98 30.12
C THR A 414 2.52 -3.54 30.49
N ILE A 415 3.23 -2.94 31.44
CA ILE A 415 2.97 -1.56 31.86
C ILE A 415 3.91 -0.60 31.12
N TYR A 416 3.32 0.34 30.38
CA TYR A 416 4.03 1.47 29.77
C TYR A 416 4.00 2.68 30.69
N SER A 417 5.15 3.34 30.88
CA SER A 417 5.28 4.57 31.67
C SER A 417 5.83 5.69 30.77
N THR A 418 4.99 6.69 30.47
CA THR A 418 5.39 7.88 29.72
C THR A 418 5.86 8.96 30.68
N THR A 419 7.13 9.36 30.58
CA THR A 419 7.65 10.51 31.33
C THR A 419 7.71 11.73 30.42
N LEU A 420 7.03 12.81 30.82
CA LEU A 420 7.12 14.11 30.15
C LEU A 420 8.39 14.83 30.61
N ILE A 421 9.26 15.17 29.66
CA ILE A 421 10.45 15.99 29.92
C ILE A 421 10.23 17.36 29.25
N THR A 422 10.24 18.42 30.06
CA THR A 422 10.20 19.80 29.58
C THR A 422 11.64 20.29 29.38
N VAL A 423 12.02 20.60 28.15
CA VAL A 423 13.34 21.19 27.85
C VAL A 423 13.16 22.66 27.50
N THR A 424 13.66 23.54 28.37
CA THR A 424 13.70 24.98 28.14
C THR A 424 15.08 25.35 27.61
N ASN A 425 15.15 25.77 26.34
CA ASN A 425 16.42 26.17 25.73
C ASN A 425 16.61 27.69 25.84
N CYS A 426 17.63 28.13 26.58
CA CYS A 426 17.90 29.55 26.81
C CYS A 426 18.80 30.12 25.71
N GLY A 427 18.41 31.27 25.14
CA GLY A 427 19.20 31.99 24.15
C GLY A 427 20.55 32.50 24.71
N SER A 428 21.46 32.86 23.82
CA SER A 428 22.90 33.08 24.09
C SER A 428 23.28 34.33 24.91
N THR A 429 22.62 34.59 26.04
CA THR A 429 23.12 35.48 27.11
C THR A 429 22.73 34.92 28.48
N VAL A 430 23.70 34.31 29.18
CA VAL A 430 23.51 33.73 30.51
C VAL A 430 23.44 34.82 31.58
N SER A 431 22.30 35.00 32.25
CA SER A 431 22.21 35.68 33.56
C SER A 431 20.98 35.31 34.41
N ASP A 432 19.80 35.08 33.82
CA ASP A 432 18.55 34.90 34.59
C ASP A 432 17.90 33.51 34.40
N CYS A 433 18.40 32.50 35.11
CA CYS A 433 17.73 31.23 35.34
C CYS A 433 17.70 30.91 36.84
N THR A 434 16.62 31.31 37.51
CA THR A 434 16.36 30.96 38.92
C THR A 434 15.56 29.67 39.02
N SER A 435 15.97 28.79 39.94
CA SER A 435 15.33 27.48 40.11
C SER A 435 13.96 27.59 40.79
N THR A 436 12.99 26.83 40.31
CA THR A 436 11.76 26.50 41.04
C THR A 436 11.55 24.99 41.05
N GLY A 437 11.13 24.48 42.20
CA GLY A 437 11.21 23.06 42.55
C GLY A 437 10.09 22.19 42.00
N MET A 438 10.41 20.90 41.88
CA MET A 438 9.48 19.83 41.49
C MET A 438 8.44 19.60 42.60
N SER A 439 7.15 19.69 42.27
CA SER A 439 6.06 19.41 43.21
C SER A 439 5.33 18.13 42.84
N THR A 440 5.33 17.15 43.75
CA THR A 440 4.59 15.90 43.63
C THR A 440 3.22 16.01 44.30
N ALA A 441 2.15 15.84 43.53
CA ALA A 441 0.79 15.76 44.05
C ALA A 441 0.30 14.31 44.07
N VAL A 442 0.28 13.70 45.26
CA VAL A 442 -0.39 12.42 45.52
C VAL A 442 -1.83 12.72 45.93
N SER A 443 -2.82 12.03 45.34
CA SER A 443 -4.19 12.03 45.85
C SER A 443 -4.82 10.64 45.76
N ALA A 444 -5.00 10.02 46.93
CA ALA A 444 -6.00 8.98 47.20
C ALA A 444 -7.13 9.66 48.00
N LYS A 445 -8.38 9.19 48.09
CA LYS A 445 -8.90 7.82 48.27
C LYS A 445 -10.46 7.88 48.15
N PRO A 446 -11.23 6.88 48.64
CA PRO A 446 -11.95 5.84 47.89
C PRO A 446 -13.46 6.08 47.66
N SER A 447 -14.11 5.17 46.92
CA SER A 447 -15.40 4.58 47.33
C SER A 447 -15.59 3.18 46.73
N VAL A 448 -16.38 2.33 47.41
CA VAL A 448 -16.43 0.87 47.19
C VAL A 448 -17.88 0.39 47.24
N THR A 449 -18.34 -0.40 46.25
CA THR A 449 -19.34 -1.51 46.36
C THR A 449 -19.66 -2.04 44.94
N SER A 450 -19.19 -3.24 44.59
CA SER A 450 -19.97 -4.50 44.48
C SER A 450 -21.07 -4.48 43.39
N ALA A 451 -20.84 -5.01 42.18
CA ALA A 451 -20.72 -6.44 41.81
C ALA A 451 -22.06 -7.14 41.51
N ALA A 452 -22.25 -7.54 40.24
CA ALA A 452 -22.94 -8.78 39.83
C ALA A 452 -22.66 -9.02 38.33
N ALA A 453 -22.25 -10.24 37.97
CA ALA A 453 -22.18 -10.69 36.58
C ALA A 453 -23.48 -11.40 36.18
N SER A 454 -23.96 -11.21 34.95
CA SER A 454 -24.77 -12.21 34.24
C SER A 454 -24.86 -11.93 32.75
N SER A 455 -24.64 -12.99 31.98
CA SER A 455 -24.85 -13.10 30.54
C SER A 455 -26.34 -13.31 30.21
N VAL A 456 -26.91 -12.53 29.29
CA VAL A 456 -28.11 -12.94 28.51
C VAL A 456 -28.10 -12.27 27.13
N VAL A 457 -28.28 -13.10 26.08
CA VAL A 457 -28.73 -12.72 24.73
C VAL A 457 -29.62 -13.88 24.26
N PRO A 458 -30.73 -13.69 23.52
CA PRO A 458 -31.72 -12.61 23.52
C PRO A 458 -33.17 -13.13 23.73
N SER A 459 -34.15 -12.23 23.92
CA SER A 459 -35.55 -12.51 23.55
C SER A 459 -36.31 -11.20 23.32
N GLY A 460 -37.09 -11.12 22.24
CA GLY A 460 -37.73 -9.88 21.79
C GLY A 460 -38.99 -9.49 22.57
N GLY A 461 -39.35 -8.20 22.47
CA GLY A 461 -40.59 -7.65 22.98
C GLY A 461 -40.90 -6.26 22.40
N ALA A 462 -42.08 -6.14 21.77
CA ALA A 462 -42.77 -4.91 21.31
C ALA A 462 -42.02 -3.95 20.37
N VAL A 463 -42.48 -3.88 19.12
CA VAL A 463 -42.08 -2.87 18.13
C VAL A 463 -42.68 -1.51 18.50
N ALA A 464 -41.82 -0.55 18.86
CA ALA A 464 -42.17 0.88 18.83
C ALA A 464 -42.04 1.41 17.39
N SER A 465 -42.97 2.27 16.97
CA SER A 465 -43.13 2.72 15.58
C SER A 465 -42.14 3.83 15.16
N GLY A 466 -40.85 3.63 15.38
CA GLY A 466 -39.79 4.57 15.01
C GLY A 466 -38.69 3.91 14.18
N CYS A 467 -37.90 4.72 13.47
CA CYS A 467 -36.68 4.28 12.82
C CYS A 467 -35.72 3.65 13.86
N PRO A 468 -35.25 2.39 13.68
CA PRO A 468 -34.24 1.84 14.56
C PRO A 468 -32.89 2.56 14.40
N ALA A 469 -32.04 2.47 15.42
CA ALA A 469 -30.68 3.01 15.43
C ALA A 469 -29.74 2.12 14.59
N ASP A 470 -30.01 2.05 13.29
CA ASP A 470 -29.21 1.34 12.29
C ASP A 470 -29.33 2.07 10.93
N ILE A 471 -28.54 1.64 9.94
CA ILE A 471 -28.60 2.13 8.55
C ILE A 471 -29.30 1.16 7.57
N ASN A 472 -30.16 0.26 8.06
CA ASN A 472 -30.84 -0.73 7.22
C ASN A 472 -31.87 -0.06 6.27
N GLY A 473 -31.47 0.25 5.04
CA GLY A 473 -32.34 0.85 4.02
C GLY A 473 -31.66 2.03 3.31
N ALA A 474 -32.45 3.04 2.95
CA ALA A 474 -31.91 4.23 2.29
C ALA A 474 -31.32 5.21 3.32
N TYR A 475 -30.00 5.36 3.34
CA TYR A 475 -29.28 6.30 4.20
C TYR A 475 -28.39 7.25 3.39
N GLN A 476 -27.92 8.30 4.08
CA GLN A 476 -26.94 9.27 3.60
C GLN A 476 -25.78 9.31 4.61
N TYR A 477 -24.58 9.34 4.06
CA TYR A 477 -23.32 9.56 4.78
C TYR A 477 -22.89 11.03 4.63
N PRO A 478 -21.97 11.54 5.47
CA PRO A 478 -21.55 12.94 5.38
C PRO A 478 -20.75 13.21 4.10
N HIS A 479 -21.14 14.26 3.38
CA HIS A 479 -20.49 14.77 2.17
C HIS A 479 -19.48 15.89 2.46
N LEU A 480 -19.41 16.35 3.72
CA LEU A 480 -18.37 17.20 4.26
C LEU A 480 -18.24 16.86 5.75
N ILE A 481 -17.01 16.78 6.25
CA ILE A 481 -16.69 16.72 7.68
C ILE A 481 -15.64 17.81 7.92
N ILE A 482 -15.88 18.72 8.85
CA ILE A 482 -14.92 19.79 9.21
C ILE A 482 -14.85 19.99 10.73
N PRO A 483 -13.65 20.01 11.34
CA PRO A 483 -13.49 20.42 12.72
C PRO A 483 -13.48 21.95 12.80
N VAL A 484 -14.16 22.49 13.81
CA VAL A 484 -14.09 23.90 14.20
C VAL A 484 -13.50 24.00 15.61
N ASP A 485 -12.40 24.74 15.71
CA ASP A 485 -11.56 24.79 16.91
C ASP A 485 -11.64 26.15 17.60
N SER A 486 -12.23 26.17 18.79
CA SER A 486 -12.36 27.37 19.64
C SER A 486 -11.01 27.99 20.05
N ALA A 487 -9.92 27.21 20.07
CA ALA A 487 -8.58 27.71 20.35
C ALA A 487 -7.89 28.33 19.11
N ASN A 488 -8.35 28.00 17.90
CA ASN A 488 -7.84 28.54 16.63
C ASN A 488 -8.98 29.12 15.78
N PRO A 489 -9.68 30.17 16.25
CA PRO A 489 -11.01 30.52 15.75
C PRO A 489 -11.09 30.91 14.28
N ASN A 490 -9.98 31.39 13.70
CA ASN A 490 -9.88 31.83 12.31
C ASN A 490 -9.26 30.78 11.38
N LYS A 491 -8.97 29.56 11.86
CA LYS A 491 -8.39 28.50 11.03
C LYS A 491 -9.50 27.68 10.36
N ALA A 492 -9.53 27.72 9.03
CA ALA A 492 -10.24 26.73 8.23
C ALA A 492 -9.37 25.47 8.17
N TYR A 493 -9.91 24.33 8.57
CA TYR A 493 -9.20 23.05 8.48
C TYR A 493 -9.40 22.36 7.13
N GLY A 494 -10.41 22.77 6.35
CA GLY A 494 -10.81 22.06 5.13
C GLY A 494 -11.44 20.69 5.44
N THR A 495 -11.91 20.00 4.41
CA THR A 495 -12.51 18.66 4.52
C THR A 495 -11.57 17.70 5.25
N GLN A 496 -12.09 17.04 6.28
CA GLN A 496 -11.45 15.92 6.97
C GLN A 496 -12.20 14.62 6.67
N TYR A 497 -11.59 13.51 7.07
CA TYR A 497 -12.20 12.18 7.05
C TYR A 497 -12.70 11.73 8.43
N ASN A 498 -12.14 12.29 9.49
CA ASN A 498 -12.49 11.96 10.87
C ASN A 498 -13.42 13.01 11.47
N GLY A 499 -14.39 12.56 12.26
CA GLY A 499 -15.02 13.40 13.25
C GLY A 499 -14.11 13.55 14.47
N THR A 500 -14.00 14.75 15.02
CA THR A 500 -13.25 15.03 16.25
C THR A 500 -14.09 15.87 17.19
N VAL A 501 -14.30 15.41 18.42
CA VAL A 501 -14.98 16.17 19.47
C VAL A 501 -14.21 16.10 20.78
N ASN A 502 -13.87 17.26 21.33
CA ASN A 502 -13.25 17.40 22.64
C ASN A 502 -13.57 18.77 23.25
N SER A 503 -12.91 19.14 24.35
CA SER A 503 -13.17 20.40 25.07
C SER A 503 -12.90 21.69 24.27
N LYS A 504 -12.28 21.60 23.09
CA LYS A 504 -11.95 22.74 22.23
C LYS A 504 -12.52 22.63 20.81
N VAL A 505 -12.63 21.40 20.31
CA VAL A 505 -13.04 21.09 18.93
C VAL A 505 -14.44 20.49 18.93
N SER A 506 -15.32 21.04 18.09
CA SER A 506 -16.54 20.37 17.60
C SER A 506 -16.37 20.06 16.12
N THR A 507 -17.21 19.17 15.58
CA THR A 507 -17.18 18.83 14.14
C THR A 507 -18.53 19.12 13.49
N ILE A 508 -18.51 19.77 12.33
CA ILE A 508 -19.68 20.01 11.48
C ILE A 508 -19.69 19.01 10.33
N PHE A 509 -20.84 18.38 10.10
CA PHE A 509 -21.10 17.37 9.08
C PHE A 509 -22.17 17.88 8.10
N ASN A 510 -21.92 17.84 6.79
CA ASN A 510 -22.95 18.11 5.79
C ASN A 510 -23.54 16.82 5.23
N PHE A 511 -24.86 16.77 5.04
CA PHE A 511 -25.54 15.70 4.32
C PHE A 511 -26.35 16.29 3.17
N ASP A 512 -26.19 15.71 1.98
CA ASP A 512 -27.05 15.98 0.82
C ASP A 512 -28.26 15.05 0.88
N ILE A 513 -29.44 15.58 1.20
CA ILE A 513 -30.64 14.76 1.37
C ILE A 513 -31.37 14.64 0.02
N PRO A 514 -31.53 13.42 -0.56
CA PRO A 514 -32.14 13.27 -1.88
C PRO A 514 -33.57 13.79 -1.97
N ALA A 515 -33.95 14.34 -3.12
CA ALA A 515 -35.34 14.74 -3.39
C ALA A 515 -36.34 13.56 -3.30
N SER A 516 -35.86 12.31 -3.49
CA SER A 516 -36.63 11.07 -3.31
C SER A 516 -37.01 10.76 -1.86
N TYR A 517 -36.52 11.54 -0.88
CA TYR A 517 -36.92 11.45 0.52
C TYR A 517 -38.14 12.34 0.85
N ALA A 518 -38.73 13.02 -0.14
CA ALA A 518 -39.89 13.86 0.06
C ALA A 518 -41.08 13.07 0.65
N GLY A 519 -41.67 13.59 1.72
CA GLY A 519 -42.78 12.95 2.44
C GLY A 519 -42.38 11.82 3.40
N LYS A 520 -41.08 11.55 3.57
CA LYS A 520 -40.55 10.55 4.52
C LYS A 520 -40.12 11.17 5.85
N THR A 521 -39.94 10.33 6.86
CA THR A 521 -39.28 10.68 8.11
C THR A 521 -37.78 10.41 7.98
N CYS A 522 -36.94 11.33 8.45
CA CYS A 522 -35.50 11.16 8.51
C CYS A 522 -35.05 10.99 9.95
N SER A 523 -34.33 9.91 10.23
CA SER A 523 -33.63 9.72 11.50
C SER A 523 -32.16 10.07 11.36
N THR A 524 -31.68 10.99 12.20
CA THR A 524 -30.24 11.19 12.40
C THR A 524 -29.77 10.18 13.44
N VAL A 525 -28.82 9.32 13.07
CA VAL A 525 -28.31 8.23 13.93
C VAL A 525 -26.80 8.34 14.09
N PHE A 526 -26.30 7.98 15.28
CA PHE A 526 -24.88 7.81 15.55
C PHE A 526 -24.60 6.38 16.00
N LEU A 527 -23.72 5.70 15.28
CA LEU A 527 -23.39 4.30 15.47
C LEU A 527 -21.96 4.21 16.01
N PHE A 528 -21.77 3.50 17.11
CA PHE A 528 -20.51 3.45 17.84
C PHE A 528 -20.23 2.02 18.31
N PRO A 529 -19.86 1.12 17.38
CA PRO A 529 -19.64 -0.30 17.66
C PRO A 529 -18.44 -0.52 18.59
N GLN A 530 -18.16 -1.78 18.94
CA GLN A 530 -16.91 -2.16 19.59
C GLN A 530 -15.74 -2.07 18.59
N LEU A 531 -14.51 -1.90 19.08
CA LEU A 531 -13.33 -1.87 18.21
C LEU A 531 -13.10 -3.21 17.48
N ASP A 532 -13.50 -4.33 18.07
CA ASP A 532 -13.40 -5.68 17.47
C ASP A 532 -14.49 -5.98 16.42
N GLN A 533 -15.43 -5.06 16.22
CA GLN A 533 -16.44 -5.12 15.16
C GLN A 533 -16.06 -4.29 13.92
N LEU A 534 -14.94 -3.56 13.98
CA LEU A 534 -14.48 -2.68 12.93
C LEU A 534 -13.33 -3.32 12.13
N GLU A 535 -13.37 -3.17 10.80
CA GLU A 535 -12.33 -3.66 9.90
C GLU A 535 -11.68 -2.50 9.13
N THR A 536 -12.49 -1.61 8.55
CA THR A 536 -12.03 -0.48 7.70
C THR A 536 -12.05 0.88 8.40
N SER A 537 -12.43 0.91 9.68
CA SER A 537 -12.49 2.14 10.49
C SER A 537 -12.00 1.94 11.92
N SER A 538 -11.78 3.03 12.64
CA SER A 538 -11.33 3.01 14.02
C SER A 538 -11.70 4.31 14.73
N TYR A 539 -11.55 4.33 16.06
CA TYR A 539 -11.72 5.52 16.88
C TYR A 539 -10.76 5.55 18.07
N SER A 540 -10.33 6.75 18.43
CA SER A 540 -9.74 7.07 19.73
C SER A 540 -10.85 7.56 20.65
N PHE A 541 -11.03 6.95 21.82
CA PHE A 541 -12.09 7.30 22.77
C PHE A 541 -11.58 7.20 24.20
N ASN A 542 -11.77 8.26 24.99
CA ASN A 542 -11.24 8.38 26.35
C ASN A 542 -12.11 7.78 27.48
N ASP A 543 -13.14 7.01 27.12
CA ASP A 543 -14.10 6.36 28.05
C ASP A 543 -14.84 7.33 28.99
N LYS A 544 -15.09 8.57 28.53
CA LYS A 544 -15.76 9.62 29.32
C LYS A 544 -16.80 10.38 28.53
N GLY A 545 -17.81 10.85 29.25
CA GLY A 545 -18.80 11.81 28.76
C GLY A 545 -19.53 11.35 27.52
N GLY A 546 -20.01 12.31 26.73
CA GLY A 546 -20.74 12.07 25.50
C GLY A 546 -20.82 13.33 24.65
N PHE A 547 -21.91 13.53 23.91
CA PHE A 547 -22.03 14.66 22.99
C PHE A 547 -23.45 15.18 22.85
N THR A 548 -23.57 16.40 22.33
CA THR A 548 -24.82 16.96 21.79
C THR A 548 -24.72 17.06 20.28
N ILE A 549 -25.86 17.01 19.59
CA ILE A 549 -25.96 17.28 18.16
C ILE A 549 -26.99 18.37 17.89
N ALA A 550 -26.60 19.34 17.06
CA ALA A 550 -27.45 20.43 16.59
C ALA A 550 -27.58 20.40 15.08
N VAL A 551 -28.72 20.86 14.55
CA VAL A 551 -28.83 21.32 13.16
C VAL A 551 -28.55 22.82 13.10
N LEU A 552 -27.80 23.25 12.10
CA LEU A 552 -27.38 24.64 11.93
C LEU A 552 -28.36 25.42 11.03
N ASN A 553 -28.35 26.75 11.14
CA ASN A 553 -29.23 27.66 10.38
C ASN A 553 -28.69 28.01 8.97
N GLY A 554 -27.59 27.40 8.57
CA GLY A 554 -26.94 27.57 7.27
C GLY A 554 -26.07 26.35 6.97
N VAL A 555 -25.55 26.30 5.74
CA VAL A 555 -24.70 25.21 5.25
C VAL A 555 -23.23 25.61 5.38
N ALA A 556 -22.42 24.75 6.02
CA ALA A 556 -20.98 24.93 6.11
C ALA A 556 -20.25 24.52 4.83
N ASP A 557 -19.02 25.01 4.65
CA ASP A 557 -18.13 24.69 3.52
C ASP A 557 -16.67 24.51 3.97
N GLN A 558 -15.77 24.22 3.03
CA GLN A 558 -14.35 23.98 3.33
C GLN A 558 -13.59 25.19 3.89
N SER A 559 -14.14 26.41 3.76
CA SER A 559 -13.59 27.66 4.32
C SER A 559 -14.15 27.99 5.71
N THR A 560 -15.05 27.14 6.23
CA THR A 560 -15.67 27.36 7.54
C THR A 560 -14.66 27.14 8.67
N THR A 561 -14.76 28.00 9.68
CA THR A 561 -13.94 28.11 10.89
C THR A 561 -14.86 28.26 12.09
N TYR A 562 -14.33 28.14 13.31
CA TYR A 562 -15.12 28.40 14.52
C TYR A 562 -15.70 29.83 14.59
N ALA A 563 -15.01 30.83 14.04
CA ALA A 563 -15.46 32.22 14.02
C ALA A 563 -16.56 32.53 13.00
N ASN A 564 -16.71 31.74 11.93
CA ASN A 564 -17.71 31.97 10.88
C ASN A 564 -18.74 30.82 10.72
N ALA A 565 -18.67 29.80 11.57
CA ALA A 565 -19.59 28.66 11.58
C ALA A 565 -21.07 29.12 11.60
N PRO A 566 -21.95 28.51 10.79
CA PRO A 566 -23.38 28.79 10.85
C PRO A 566 -23.94 28.53 12.26
N ALA A 567 -24.82 29.40 12.75
CA ALA A 567 -25.29 29.30 14.12
C ALA A 567 -26.27 28.12 14.31
N VAL A 568 -26.26 27.52 15.50
CA VAL A 568 -27.22 26.47 15.89
C VAL A 568 -28.65 26.95 15.70
N ALA A 569 -29.44 26.23 14.90
CA ALA A 569 -30.87 26.46 14.72
C ALA A 569 -31.71 25.72 15.77
N LYS A 570 -31.39 24.44 16.00
CA LYS A 570 -32.11 23.55 16.94
C LYS A 570 -31.13 22.47 17.45
N GLN A 571 -31.10 22.24 18.75
CA GLN A 571 -30.52 21.02 19.33
C GLN A 571 -31.45 19.85 19.02
N ILE A 572 -30.94 18.79 18.39
CA ILE A 572 -31.78 17.69 17.87
C ILE A 572 -31.66 16.41 18.70
N GLY A 573 -30.56 16.22 19.45
CA GLY A 573 -30.36 15.06 20.31
C GLY A 573 -29.08 15.13 21.15
N SER A 574 -28.92 14.22 22.10
CA SER A 574 -27.72 14.07 22.92
C SER A 574 -27.46 12.62 23.32
N VAL A 575 -26.21 12.33 23.66
CA VAL A 575 -25.76 11.10 24.33
C VAL A 575 -25.01 11.55 25.58
N ASP A 576 -25.53 11.27 26.77
CA ASP A 576 -24.94 11.78 28.02
C ASP A 576 -23.68 11.01 28.44
N SER A 577 -23.64 9.72 28.12
CA SER A 577 -22.50 8.82 28.27
C SER A 577 -22.40 7.90 27.06
N LEU A 578 -21.36 8.09 26.23
CA LEU A 578 -21.07 7.23 25.10
C LEU A 578 -20.41 5.93 25.58
N GLN A 579 -20.78 4.80 24.99
CA GLN A 579 -20.32 3.46 25.37
C GLN A 579 -19.97 2.67 24.12
N ARG A 580 -18.82 1.98 24.07
CA ARG A 580 -18.46 1.12 22.93
C ARG A 580 -19.54 0.05 22.72
N GLY A 581 -19.85 -0.27 21.46
CA GLY A 581 -20.93 -1.20 21.11
C GLY A 581 -22.34 -0.61 21.22
N SER A 582 -22.52 0.71 21.17
CA SER A 582 -23.82 1.38 21.26
C SER A 582 -24.30 1.98 19.93
N SER A 583 -25.59 2.27 19.84
CA SER A 583 -26.21 2.85 18.66
C SER A 583 -27.36 3.75 19.08
N HIS A 584 -27.36 4.99 18.58
CA HIS A 584 -28.22 6.07 19.07
C HIS A 584 -29.04 6.66 17.94
N THR A 585 -30.37 6.67 18.08
CA THR A 585 -31.22 7.54 17.25
C THR A 585 -31.31 8.88 17.94
N LEU A 586 -30.70 9.91 17.34
CA LEU A 586 -30.56 11.24 17.92
C LEU A 586 -31.80 12.08 17.66
N SER A 587 -32.37 12.02 16.45
CA SER A 587 -33.64 12.67 16.12
C SER A 587 -34.46 11.87 15.11
N GLN A 588 -35.75 12.19 15.01
CA GLN A 588 -36.68 11.71 13.99
C GLN A 588 -37.57 12.90 13.57
N ASP A 589 -37.21 13.55 12.47
CA ASP A 589 -37.88 14.74 11.95
C ASP A 589 -38.37 14.47 10.49
N ALA A 590 -39.15 15.36 9.88
CA ALA A 590 -39.49 15.22 8.46
C ALA A 590 -38.23 15.39 7.58
N CYS A 591 -38.06 14.57 6.55
CA CYS A 591 -36.89 14.66 5.67
C CYS A 591 -36.82 16.02 4.94
N PRO A 592 -35.70 16.77 5.04
CA PRO A 592 -35.48 18.00 4.28
C PRO A 592 -35.03 17.67 2.85
N ALA A 593 -35.94 17.01 2.11
CA ALA A 593 -35.65 16.41 0.82
C ALA A 593 -35.24 17.44 -0.26
N GLY A 594 -34.15 17.15 -0.96
CA GLY A 594 -33.57 18.04 -1.97
C GLY A 594 -32.69 19.16 -1.41
N ALA A 595 -32.41 19.16 -0.10
CA ALA A 595 -31.56 20.16 0.55
C ALA A 595 -30.27 19.55 1.10
N ARG A 596 -29.22 20.38 1.16
CA ARG A 596 -28.04 20.13 1.98
C ARG A 596 -28.28 20.65 3.39
N VAL A 597 -27.92 19.87 4.41
CA VAL A 597 -28.10 20.22 5.82
C VAL A 597 -26.78 20.01 6.57
N SER A 598 -26.44 20.95 7.46
CA SER A 598 -25.28 20.87 8.34
C SER A 598 -25.70 20.53 9.77
N PHE A 599 -25.01 19.57 10.38
CA PHE A 599 -25.13 19.24 11.80
C PHE A 599 -23.80 19.47 12.51
N GLU A 600 -23.83 20.04 13.72
CA GLU A 600 -22.65 20.16 14.58
C GLU A 600 -22.74 19.14 15.71
N VAL A 601 -21.65 18.41 15.95
CA VAL A 601 -21.48 17.50 17.11
C VAL A 601 -20.47 18.14 18.07
N THR A 602 -20.89 18.31 19.33
CA THR A 602 -20.11 19.00 20.37
C THR A 602 -19.94 18.10 21.59
N SER A 603 -18.72 18.01 22.14
CA SER A 603 -18.43 17.20 23.33
C SER A 603 -19.18 17.68 24.58
N THR A 604 -19.50 16.74 25.47
CA THR A 604 -20.02 17.00 26.82
C THR A 604 -19.27 16.14 27.83
N ASN A 605 -19.31 16.54 29.11
CA ASN A 605 -18.83 15.73 30.24
C ASN A 605 -17.37 15.23 30.12
N GLY A 606 -16.53 15.94 29.36
CA GLY A 606 -15.11 15.60 29.17
C GLY A 606 -14.85 14.49 28.13
N LEU A 607 -15.79 14.23 27.21
CA LEU A 607 -15.54 13.40 26.03
C LEU A 607 -14.32 13.92 25.26
N ASP A 608 -13.45 13.00 24.87
CA ASP A 608 -12.42 13.18 23.85
C ASP A 608 -12.55 11.97 22.92
N LEU A 609 -12.99 12.24 21.69
CA LEU A 609 -13.37 11.24 20.70
C LEU A 609 -12.94 11.70 19.31
N GLU A 610 -12.19 10.84 18.63
CA GLU A 610 -11.90 10.96 17.21
C GLU A 610 -12.31 9.66 16.51
N TRP A 611 -13.04 9.72 15.40
CA TRP A 611 -13.53 8.54 14.69
C TRP A 611 -13.52 8.74 13.16
N PHE A 612 -13.16 7.70 12.40
CA PHE A 612 -13.38 7.67 10.96
C PHE A 612 -14.83 7.31 10.65
N ASN A 613 -15.51 8.04 9.77
CA ASN A 613 -16.94 7.85 9.51
C ASN A 613 -17.17 6.84 8.37
N ASP A 614 -17.40 5.57 8.70
CA ASP A 614 -17.46 4.46 7.75
C ASP A 614 -18.65 3.52 7.99
N TYR A 615 -19.14 2.87 6.95
CA TYR A 615 -20.26 1.94 6.99
C TYR A 615 -19.85 0.47 7.03
N ASN A 616 -18.58 0.14 6.72
CA ASN A 616 -18.11 -1.24 6.53
C ASN A 616 -17.37 -1.84 7.75
N PRO A 617 -17.50 -3.16 7.95
CA PRO A 617 -18.76 -3.92 7.86
C PRO A 617 -19.74 -3.55 9.00
N SER A 618 -19.23 -2.96 10.08
CA SER A 618 -20.01 -2.44 11.20
C SER A 618 -19.95 -0.91 11.19
N PRO A 619 -21.07 -0.22 10.94
CA PRO A 619 -21.04 1.23 10.77
C PRO A 619 -20.59 2.01 12.00
N LEU A 620 -19.67 2.95 11.80
CA LEU A 620 -19.16 3.92 12.75
C LEU A 620 -19.49 5.35 12.28
N GLY A 621 -19.99 6.18 13.19
CA GLY A 621 -20.21 7.60 12.95
C GLY A 621 -21.66 8.00 12.69
N LEU A 622 -21.84 9.14 12.02
CA LEU A 622 -23.09 9.88 11.90
C LEU A 622 -23.75 9.65 10.52
N TYR A 623 -25.04 9.33 10.53
CA TYR A 623 -25.83 9.05 9.32
C TYR A 623 -27.21 9.71 9.36
N VAL A 624 -27.76 10.03 8.19
CA VAL A 624 -29.17 10.42 8.03
C VAL A 624 -29.90 9.36 7.21
N ARG A 625 -30.82 8.63 7.84
CA ARG A 625 -31.58 7.55 7.22
C ARG A 625 -33.03 7.96 6.97
N ALA A 626 -33.59 7.55 5.84
CA ALA A 626 -35.02 7.67 5.55
C ALA A 626 -35.82 6.45 6.01
N CYS A 627 -37.01 6.75 6.53
CA CYS A 627 -38.09 5.85 6.88
C CYS A 627 -39.37 6.36 6.18
#